data_AF-A0A353ZQZ6-F1
#
_entry.id   AF-A0A353ZQZ6-F1
#
_cell.length_a   1.000
_cell.length_b   1.000
_cell.length_c   1.000
_cell.angle_alpha   90.00
_cell.angle_beta   90.00
_cell.angle_gamma   90.00
#
_symmetry.space_group_name_H-M   'P 1'
#
loop_
_entity.id
_entity.type
_entity.pdbx_description
1 polymer ?
#
loop_
_entity_poly.entity_id
_entity_poly.type
_entity_poly.pdbx_seq_one_letter_code
_entity_poly.pdbx_strand_id
1 'polypeptide(L)'
;NMDFKNMLERDRLESKKISKTQAVTSNVEADIAPRNVHIGPSDYVQWLDDRKWAFVRLEGRNFGDAPVSLEYKLEVWDSPNSAGVIIDAIRAAKIGLDRGIGGPLLSASSYFMKSPPEQFNDDLARDKVEAFIRGDLER
;
A
#
# COMPACT_ATOMS: atom_id res chain seq x y z
N ASN A 1 -16.39 2.30 -9.22
CA ASN A 1 -15.27 2.74 -10.07
C ASN A 1 -14.89 1.58 -11.01
N MET A 2 -14.50 1.89 -12.25
CA MET A 2 -14.08 0.92 -13.28
C MET A 2 -12.89 0.06 -12.85
N ASP A 3 -12.02 0.50 -11.92
CA ASP A 3 -10.94 -0.36 -11.40
C ASP A 3 -11.50 -1.63 -10.73
N PHE A 4 -12.57 -1.52 -9.93
CA PHE A 4 -13.23 -2.68 -9.32
C PHE A 4 -14.03 -3.52 -10.32
N LYS A 5 -14.62 -2.90 -11.34
CA LYS A 5 -15.27 -3.63 -12.44
C LYS A 5 -14.27 -4.48 -13.22
N ASN A 6 -13.06 -3.96 -13.41
CA ASN A 6 -11.92 -4.68 -14.00
C ASN A 6 -11.37 -5.78 -13.07
N MET A 7 -11.79 -5.87 -11.80
CA MET A 7 -11.39 -6.91 -10.84
C MET A 7 -12.32 -8.13 -10.83
N LEU A 8 -13.44 -8.09 -11.56
CA LEU A 8 -14.29 -9.27 -11.80
C LEU A 8 -13.63 -10.28 -12.77
N GLU A 9 -12.59 -9.86 -13.48
CA GLU A 9 -11.71 -10.70 -14.30
C GLU A 9 -10.85 -11.59 -13.40
N ARG A 10 -11.19 -12.88 -13.34
CA ARG A 10 -10.60 -13.88 -12.43
C ARG A 10 -9.08 -14.03 -12.59
N ASP A 11 -8.55 -13.81 -13.79
CA ASP A 11 -7.12 -14.00 -14.09
C ASP A 11 -6.21 -12.91 -13.45
N ARG A 12 -6.75 -11.74 -13.07
CA ARG A 12 -5.99 -10.68 -12.38
C ARG A 12 -6.06 -10.76 -10.85
N LEU A 13 -6.90 -11.65 -10.30
CA LEU A 13 -7.09 -11.79 -8.85
C LEU A 13 -5.88 -12.43 -8.17
N GLU A 14 -5.21 -13.38 -8.82
CA GLU A 14 -4.05 -14.09 -8.25
C GLU A 14 -2.86 -13.14 -8.01
N SER A 15 -2.47 -12.33 -9.00
CA SER A 15 -1.34 -11.40 -8.86
C SER A 15 -1.59 -10.32 -7.80
N LYS A 16 -2.83 -9.81 -7.70
CA LYS A 16 -3.20 -8.85 -6.65
C LYS A 16 -3.32 -9.49 -5.26
N LYS A 17 -3.67 -10.77 -5.16
CA LYS A 17 -3.69 -11.51 -3.89
C LYS A 17 -2.28 -11.65 -3.32
N ILE A 18 -1.30 -11.95 -4.18
CA ILE A 18 0.11 -12.01 -3.80
C ILE A 18 0.60 -10.64 -3.33
N SER A 19 0.38 -9.57 -4.09
CA SER A 19 0.88 -8.24 -3.71
C SER A 19 0.23 -7.69 -2.43
N LYS A 20 -1.06 -7.94 -2.21
CA LYS A 20 -1.76 -7.54 -0.97
C LYS A 20 -1.31 -8.34 0.24
N THR A 21 -1.09 -9.65 0.06
CA THR A 21 -0.60 -10.51 1.14
C THR A 21 0.80 -10.08 1.55
N GLN A 22 1.68 -9.90 0.56
CA GLN A 22 3.05 -9.47 0.81
C GLN A 22 3.13 -8.10 1.48
N ALA A 23 2.31 -7.13 1.06
CA ALA A 23 2.29 -5.80 1.68
C ALA A 23 1.85 -5.80 3.15
N VAL A 24 1.01 -6.75 3.57
CA VAL A 24 0.61 -6.90 4.97
C VAL A 24 1.69 -7.66 5.75
N THR A 25 2.20 -8.77 5.22
CA THR A 25 3.21 -9.59 5.92
C THR A 25 4.58 -8.91 6.00
N SER A 26 4.95 -8.04 5.05
CA SER A 26 6.23 -7.33 5.08
C SER A 26 6.34 -6.31 6.22
N ASN A 27 5.21 -5.87 6.75
CA ASN A 27 5.13 -4.86 7.81
C ASN A 27 4.90 -5.48 9.20
N VAL A 28 4.81 -6.82 9.31
CA VAL A 28 4.62 -7.52 10.58
C VAL A 28 5.87 -8.34 10.88
N GLU A 29 6.53 -8.04 12.00
CA GLU A 29 7.73 -8.78 12.44
C GLU A 29 7.44 -10.24 12.82
N ALA A 30 6.20 -10.53 13.19
CA ALA A 30 5.76 -11.87 13.55
C ALA A 30 5.53 -12.74 12.31
N ASP A 31 6.09 -13.95 12.32
CA ASP A 31 5.81 -14.97 11.30
C ASP A 31 4.36 -15.47 11.44
N ILE A 32 3.47 -14.98 10.56
CA ILE A 32 2.07 -15.40 10.52
C ILE A 32 1.95 -16.58 9.56
N ALA A 33 1.68 -17.77 10.11
CA ALA A 33 1.45 -18.96 9.31
C ALA A 33 0.40 -18.70 8.21
N PRO A 34 0.59 -19.16 6.95
CA PRO A 34 -0.29 -18.84 5.81
C PRO A 34 -1.77 -19.15 6.04
N ARG A 35 -2.07 -20.18 6.86
CA ARG A 35 -3.44 -20.55 7.25
C ARG A 35 -4.17 -19.50 8.08
N ASN A 36 -3.43 -18.58 8.73
CA ASN A 36 -3.94 -17.51 9.57
C ASN A 36 -4.11 -16.18 8.82
N VAL A 37 -3.77 -16.14 7.52
CA VAL A 37 -3.95 -14.96 6.67
C VAL A 37 -5.00 -15.25 5.61
N HIS A 38 -6.08 -14.47 5.62
CA HIS A 38 -7.09 -14.51 4.58
C HIS A 38 -7.36 -13.12 4.04
N ILE A 39 -7.06 -12.91 2.76
CA ILE A 39 -7.39 -11.67 2.05
C ILE A 39 -8.39 -12.05 0.96
N GLY A 40 -9.64 -11.63 1.17
CA GLY A 40 -10.72 -11.87 0.22
C GLY A 40 -10.56 -11.08 -1.09
N PRO A 41 -11.15 -11.56 -2.19
CA PRO A 41 -11.22 -10.78 -3.43
C PRO A 41 -12.00 -9.48 -3.18
N SER A 42 -11.65 -8.41 -3.90
CA SER A 42 -12.43 -7.18 -3.86
C SER A 42 -13.63 -7.34 -4.78
N ASP A 43 -14.84 -7.20 -4.24
CA ASP A 43 -16.08 -7.27 -5.00
C ASP A 43 -16.44 -5.89 -5.58
N TYR A 44 -17.24 -5.88 -6.65
CA TYR A 44 -17.77 -4.67 -7.25
C TYR A 44 -19.24 -4.49 -6.89
N VAL A 45 -19.49 -3.51 -6.02
CA VAL A 45 -20.84 -3.13 -5.62
C VAL A 45 -21.18 -1.79 -6.26
N GLN A 46 -22.11 -1.79 -7.22
CA GLN A 46 -22.39 -0.63 -8.08
C GLN A 46 -22.74 0.66 -7.31
N TRP A 47 -23.53 0.56 -6.23
CA TRP A 47 -23.98 1.71 -5.45
C TRP A 47 -22.89 2.31 -4.53
N LEU A 48 -21.72 1.68 -4.45
CA LEU A 48 -20.58 2.27 -3.74
C LEU A 48 -19.91 3.39 -4.53
N ASP A 49 -20.18 3.53 -5.83
CA ASP A 49 -19.52 4.52 -6.71
C ASP A 49 -17.99 4.43 -6.61
N ASP A 50 -17.32 5.44 -6.04
CA ASP A 50 -15.86 5.46 -5.82
C ASP A 50 -15.47 5.18 -4.35
N ARG A 51 -16.45 4.85 -3.51
CA ARG A 51 -16.19 4.45 -2.12
C ARG A 51 -15.68 3.02 -2.08
N LYS A 52 -14.60 2.85 -1.34
CA LYS A 52 -13.99 1.57 -1.03
C LYS A 52 -14.29 1.21 0.41
N TRP A 53 -14.88 0.03 0.59
CA TRP A 53 -15.10 -0.57 1.91
C TRP A 53 -14.08 -1.68 2.14
N ALA A 54 -13.43 -1.65 3.30
CA ALA A 54 -12.56 -2.73 3.74
C ALA A 54 -12.96 -3.13 5.17
N PHE A 55 -13.30 -4.41 5.33
CA PHE A 55 -13.48 -5.02 6.65
C PHE A 55 -12.20 -5.72 7.02
N VAL A 56 -11.66 -5.41 8.19
CA VAL A 56 -10.43 -5.99 8.69
C VAL A 56 -10.69 -6.54 10.08
N ARG A 57 -10.30 -7.81 10.26
CA ARG A 57 -10.32 -8.50 11.54
C ARG A 57 -8.89 -8.91 11.89
N LEU A 58 -8.48 -8.58 13.11
CA LEU A 58 -7.20 -8.94 13.67
C LEU A 58 -7.45 -9.69 14.98
N GLU A 59 -6.74 -10.80 15.17
CA GLU A 59 -6.78 -11.58 16.40
C GLU A 59 -5.36 -11.73 16.94
N GLY A 60 -5.24 -11.71 18.26
CA GLY A 60 -3.94 -11.78 18.92
C GLY A 60 -4.06 -12.15 20.38
N ARG A 61 -2.93 -12.01 21.08
CA ARG A 61 -2.80 -12.26 22.52
C ARG A 61 -2.06 -11.10 23.17
N ASN A 62 -2.51 -10.68 24.34
CA ASN A 62 -1.90 -9.61 25.13
C ASN A 62 -1.17 -10.19 26.36
N PHE A 63 -0.74 -9.33 27.28
CA PHE A 63 -0.10 -9.71 28.53
C PHE A 63 -0.88 -10.82 29.27
N GLY A 64 -0.15 -11.81 29.79
CA GLY A 64 -0.75 -12.97 30.46
C GLY A 64 -1.46 -13.94 29.52
N ASP A 65 -1.13 -13.92 28.23
CA ASP A 65 -1.75 -14.76 27.21
C ASP A 65 -3.26 -14.52 27.00
N ALA A 66 -3.74 -13.35 27.43
CA ALA A 66 -5.13 -12.96 27.30
C ALA A 66 -5.51 -12.76 25.82
N PRO A 67 -6.53 -13.45 25.28
CA PRO A 67 -6.91 -13.31 23.88
C PRO A 67 -7.51 -11.92 23.61
N VAL A 68 -7.17 -11.36 22.46
CA VAL A 68 -7.72 -10.08 21.97
C VAL A 68 -8.21 -10.23 20.53
N SER A 69 -9.29 -9.52 20.20
CA SER A 69 -9.85 -9.44 18.85
C SER A 69 -10.20 -7.99 18.55
N LEU A 70 -9.87 -7.55 17.34
CA LEU A 70 -10.18 -6.23 16.81
C LEU A 70 -10.88 -6.42 15.46
N GLU A 71 -12.04 -5.78 15.30
CA GLU A 71 -12.71 -5.67 14.03
C GLU A 71 -12.93 -4.20 13.71
N TYR A 72 -12.61 -3.78 12.48
CA TYR A 72 -12.90 -2.44 12.02
C TYR A 72 -13.33 -2.41 10.56
N LYS A 73 -14.16 -1.42 10.23
CA LYS A 73 -14.57 -1.10 8.86
C LYS A 73 -13.90 0.21 8.46
N LEU A 74 -13.14 0.19 7.37
CA LEU A 74 -12.62 1.37 6.71
C LEU A 74 -13.49 1.71 5.50
N GLU A 75 -13.98 2.94 5.44
CA GLU A 75 -14.70 3.51 4.30
C GLU A 75 -13.98 4.76 3.83
N VAL A 76 -13.53 4.75 2.58
CA VAL A 76 -12.78 5.86 1.98
C VAL A 76 -13.17 6.07 0.53
N TRP A 77 -12.93 7.27 0.00
CA TRP A 77 -12.99 7.52 -1.45
C TRP A 77 -11.65 7.15 -2.08
N ASP A 78 -11.63 6.21 -3.02
CA ASP A 78 -10.37 5.63 -3.53
C ASP A 78 -9.64 6.59 -4.47
N SER A 79 -10.38 7.29 -5.36
CA SER A 79 -9.77 8.19 -6.34
C SER A 79 -9.11 9.42 -5.70
N PRO A 80 -9.75 10.16 -4.77
CA PRO A 80 -9.11 11.29 -4.08
C PRO A 80 -7.88 10.88 -3.28
N ASN A 81 -7.93 9.72 -2.61
CA ASN A 81 -6.80 9.19 -1.85
C ASN A 81 -5.60 8.89 -2.74
N SER A 82 -5.83 8.28 -3.90
CA SER A 82 -4.76 7.97 -4.86
C SER A 82 -4.23 9.23 -5.56
N ALA A 83 -5.11 10.20 -5.85
CA ALA A 83 -4.74 11.42 -6.57
C ALA A 83 -3.63 12.21 -5.84
N GLY A 84 -3.70 12.33 -4.52
CA GLY A 84 -2.66 13.00 -3.72
C GLY A 84 -1.29 12.35 -3.88
N VAL A 85 -1.24 11.02 -3.77
CA VAL A 85 0.00 10.24 -3.94
C VAL A 85 0.60 10.43 -5.33
N ILE A 86 -0.23 10.43 -6.37
CA ILE A 86 0.24 10.60 -7.75
C ILE A 86 0.76 12.03 -8.01
N ILE A 87 0.12 13.05 -7.45
CA ILE A 87 0.60 14.44 -7.55
C ILE A 87 2.01 14.55 -6.97
N ASP A 88 2.25 13.99 -5.79
CA ASP A 88 3.57 14.04 -5.16
C ASP A 88 4.60 13.18 -5.88
N ALA A 89 4.21 12.02 -6.43
CA ALA A 89 5.09 11.22 -7.27
C ALA A 89 5.55 11.97 -8.54
N ILE A 90 4.65 12.71 -9.20
CA ILE A 90 4.98 13.55 -10.36
C ILE A 90 5.94 14.67 -9.96
N ARG A 91 5.72 15.31 -8.80
CA ARG A 91 6.60 16.36 -8.29
C ARG A 91 7.99 15.82 -7.98
N ALA A 92 8.09 14.65 -7.36
CA ALA A 92 9.38 13.98 -7.12
C ALA A 92 10.08 13.62 -8.44
N ALA A 93 9.35 13.13 -9.44
CA ALA A 93 9.89 12.86 -10.78
C ALA A 93 10.44 14.14 -11.44
N LYS A 94 9.75 15.28 -11.28
CA LYS A 94 10.23 16.58 -11.79
C LYS A 94 11.52 17.01 -11.11
N ILE A 95 11.65 16.83 -9.79
CA ILE A 95 12.90 17.09 -9.07
C ILE A 95 14.04 16.20 -9.61
N GLY A 96 13.76 14.91 -9.82
CA GLY A 96 14.73 13.97 -10.39
C GLY A 96 15.20 14.40 -11.78
N LEU A 97 14.25 14.81 -12.64
CA LEU A 97 14.53 15.33 -13.97
C LEU A 97 15.40 16.60 -13.93
N ASP A 98 15.07 17.55 -13.05
CA ASP A 98 15.82 18.81 -12.91
C ASP A 98 17.25 18.59 -12.42
N ARG A 99 17.49 17.52 -11.66
CA ARG A 99 18.81 17.09 -11.19
C ARG A 99 19.55 16.18 -12.18
N GLY A 100 18.94 15.84 -13.33
CA GLY A 100 19.55 14.96 -14.33
C GLY A 100 19.67 13.50 -13.88
N ILE A 101 18.85 13.05 -12.93
CA ILE A 101 18.89 11.68 -12.40
C ILE A 101 18.17 10.74 -13.38
N GLY A 102 18.87 9.68 -13.78
CA GLY A 102 18.32 8.60 -14.60
C GLY A 102 17.95 7.37 -13.77
N GLY A 103 16.94 6.62 -14.22
CA GLY A 103 16.47 5.41 -13.56
C GLY A 103 15.47 5.67 -12.43
N PRO A 104 15.16 4.66 -11.61
CA PRO A 104 14.16 4.78 -10.55
C PRO A 104 14.66 5.67 -9.40
N LEU A 105 13.79 6.58 -8.95
CA LEU A 105 13.97 7.32 -7.69
C LEU A 105 13.58 6.38 -6.54
N LEU A 106 14.55 5.70 -5.94
CA LEU A 106 14.33 4.65 -4.94
C LEU A 106 13.59 5.18 -3.71
N SER A 107 14.00 6.34 -3.20
CA SER A 107 13.36 7.02 -2.07
C SER A 107 11.89 7.32 -2.33
N ALA A 108 11.57 8.00 -3.44
CA ALA A 108 10.21 8.34 -3.82
C ALA A 108 9.38 7.10 -4.15
N SER A 109 9.95 6.13 -4.87
CA SER A 109 9.26 4.88 -5.21
C SER A 109 8.86 4.11 -3.96
N SER A 110 9.76 4.03 -2.97
CA SER A 110 9.50 3.31 -1.72
C SER A 110 8.37 3.88 -0.88
N TYR A 111 8.07 5.18 -1.01
CA TYR A 111 7.01 5.84 -0.27
C TYR A 111 5.68 5.89 -1.03
N PHE A 112 5.72 6.08 -2.36
CA PHE A 112 4.50 6.25 -3.15
C PHE A 112 3.96 4.96 -3.78
N MET A 113 4.76 3.91 -3.89
CA MET A 113 4.41 2.68 -4.61
C MET A 113 4.29 1.48 -3.68
N LYS A 114 3.32 0.59 -3.95
CA LYS A 114 3.09 -0.64 -3.18
C LYS A 114 4.13 -1.73 -3.42
N SER A 115 4.88 -1.63 -4.51
CA SER A 115 5.89 -2.62 -4.91
C SER A 115 7.07 -1.88 -5.54
N PRO A 116 7.82 -1.11 -4.73
CA PRO A 116 9.02 -0.42 -5.18
C PRO A 116 10.15 -1.40 -5.50
N PRO A 117 11.18 -0.98 -6.25
CA PRO A 117 12.40 -1.78 -6.46
C PRO A 117 13.11 -2.12 -5.14
N GLU A 118 13.10 -1.19 -4.19
CA GLU A 118 13.62 -1.38 -2.83
C GLU A 118 12.52 -1.03 -1.82
N GLN A 119 12.12 -2.01 -1.01
CA GLN A 119 11.09 -1.86 0.02
C GLN A 119 11.73 -1.34 1.31
N PHE A 120 11.17 -0.27 1.86
CA PHE A 120 11.47 0.21 3.22
C PHE A 120 10.18 0.20 4.05
N ASN A 121 10.33 0.24 5.37
CA ASN A 121 9.22 0.52 6.28
C ASN A 121 8.71 1.95 6.02
N ASP A 122 7.40 2.17 6.18
CA ASP A 122 6.73 3.43 5.80
C ASP A 122 7.38 4.68 6.43
N ASP A 123 7.78 4.63 7.70
CA ASP A 123 8.44 5.76 8.36
C ASP A 123 9.81 6.08 7.74
N LEU A 124 10.60 5.05 7.43
CA LEU A 124 11.90 5.23 6.78
C LEU A 124 11.73 5.70 5.33
N ALA A 125 10.72 5.19 4.61
CA ALA A 125 10.39 5.63 3.27
C ALA A 125 10.02 7.12 3.25
N ARG A 126 9.23 7.58 4.25
CA ARG A 126 8.90 9.00 4.44
C ARG A 126 10.15 9.84 4.64
N ASP A 127 11.02 9.45 5.55
CA ASP A 127 12.23 10.22 5.87
C ASP A 127 13.19 10.30 4.67
N LYS A 128 13.29 9.21 3.89
CA LYS A 128 14.09 9.15 2.66
C LYS A 128 13.54 10.04 1.56
N VAL A 129 12.23 10.04 1.31
CA VAL A 129 11.65 10.91 0.28
C VAL A 129 11.80 12.38 0.66
N GLU A 130 11.66 12.72 1.94
CA GLU A 130 11.90 14.07 2.46
C GLU A 130 13.37 14.51 2.30
N ALA A 131 14.32 13.60 2.59
CA ALA A 131 15.75 13.84 2.35
C ALA A 131 16.06 14.04 0.85
N PHE A 132 15.44 13.23 -0.02
CA PHE A 132 15.53 13.42 -1.47
C PHE A 132 14.98 14.77 -1.91
N ILE A 133 13.80 15.19 -1.41
CA ILE A 133 13.21 16.49 -1.74
C ILE A 133 14.14 17.63 -1.33
N ARG A 134 14.75 17.57 -0.13
CA ARG A 134 15.73 18.57 0.34
C ARG A 134 17.05 18.57 -0.43
N GLY A 135 17.39 17.47 -1.10
CA GLY A 135 18.66 17.29 -1.79
C GLY A 135 19.77 16.67 -0.94
N ASP A 136 19.43 16.15 0.25
CA ASP A 136 20.35 15.44 1.14
C ASP A 136 20.64 14.01 0.63
N LEU A 137 19.80 13.49 -0.27
CA LEU A 137 19.88 12.14 -0.82
C LEU A 137 19.71 12.16 -2.34
N GLU A 138 20.49 11.33 -3.03
CA GLU A 138 20.59 11.34 -4.50
C GLU A 138 19.33 10.81 -5.18
N ARG A 139 18.80 9.64 -4.79
CA ARG A 139 17.64 8.98 -5.42
C ARG A 139 16.80 8.12 -4.49
#